data_AF-A0A821VNA6-F1
#
_entry.id   AF-A0A821VNA6-F1
#
_cell.length_a   1.000
_cell.length_b   1.000
_cell.length_c   1.000
_cell.angle_alpha   90.00
_cell.angle_beta   90.00
_cell.angle_gamma   90.00
#
_symmetry.space_group_name_H-M   'P 1'
#
loop_
_entity.id
_entity.type
_entity.pdbx_description
1 polymer ?
#
loop_
_entity_poly.entity_id
_entity_poly.type
_entity_poly.pdbx_seq_one_letter_code
_entity_poly.pdbx_strand_id
1 'polypeptide(L)'
;YTPVGRSFFSPPDVQYNPLGGGREVWFGFHQSVRPSYWRMSLNIDVSATAFYKSQPVIDFMCEVLDIRDIQEQRRPLNDAQRVKFTKEIKGLKKIIFFNKNES
;
A
#
# COMPACT_ATOMS: atom_id res chain seq x y z
N TYR A 1 -0.82 2.11 14.59
CA TYR A 1 -1.67 2.72 13.54
C TYR A 1 -0.88 3.76 12.76
N THR A 2 -1.20 3.93 11.49
CA THR A 2 -0.71 4.98 10.59
C THR A 2 -1.74 6.11 10.53
N PRO A 3 -1.41 7.34 10.97
CA PRO A 3 -2.33 8.47 10.92
C PRO A 3 -2.46 9.03 9.50
N VAL A 4 -3.69 9.28 9.05
CA VAL A 4 -4.00 9.96 7.77
C VAL A 4 -5.14 10.93 8.03
N GLY A 5 -4.86 12.23 7.99
CA GLY A 5 -5.83 13.26 8.38
C GLY A 5 -6.31 13.08 9.82
N ARG A 6 -7.61 12.87 10.02
CA ARG A 6 -8.25 12.59 11.33
C ARG A 6 -8.54 11.11 11.56
N SER A 7 -7.97 10.24 10.73
CA SER A 7 -8.21 8.80 10.78
C SER A 7 -6.91 8.04 11.07
N PHE A 8 -7.07 6.84 11.59
CA PHE A 8 -5.98 5.95 12.00
C PHE A 8 -6.19 4.57 11.38
N PHE A 9 -5.18 4.05 10.68
CA PHE A 9 -5.26 2.79 9.93
C PHE A 9 -4.22 1.77 10.41
N SER A 10 -4.47 0.48 10.25
CA SER A 10 -3.49 -0.56 10.53
C SER A 10 -3.38 -1.53 9.35
N PRO A 11 -2.19 -2.13 9.13
CA PRO A 11 -2.06 -3.22 8.18
C PRO A 11 -3.03 -4.35 8.55
N PRO A 12 -3.55 -5.09 7.57
CA PRO A 12 -4.42 -6.24 7.83
C PRO A 12 -3.65 -7.37 8.52
N ASP A 13 -4.16 -7.85 9.66
CA ASP A 13 -3.50 -8.92 10.45
C ASP A 13 -3.76 -10.33 9.87
N VAL A 14 -4.92 -10.56 9.25
CA VAL A 14 -5.37 -11.89 8.78
C VAL A 14 -6.03 -11.80 7.40
N GLN A 15 -6.83 -10.76 7.17
CA GLN A 15 -7.61 -10.63 5.95
C GLN A 15 -6.89 -9.76 4.92
N TYR A 16 -6.17 -10.43 4.03
CA TYR A 16 -5.55 -9.81 2.88
C TYR A 16 -6.63 -9.42 1.85
N ASN A 17 -6.83 -8.12 1.65
CA ASN A 17 -7.83 -7.56 0.73
C ASN A 17 -7.10 -6.85 -0.42
N PRO A 18 -6.57 -7.59 -1.42
CA PRO A 18 -5.83 -7.00 -2.52
C PRO A 18 -6.75 -6.19 -3.42
N LEU A 19 -6.29 -5.01 -3.82
CA LEU A 19 -6.96 -4.16 -4.82
C LEU A 19 -6.32 -4.30 -6.22
N GLY A 20 -5.22 -5.04 -6.32
CA GLY A 20 -4.38 -5.12 -7.52
C GLY A 20 -3.41 -3.94 -7.65
N GLY A 21 -2.47 -4.03 -8.60
CA GLY A 21 -1.47 -2.99 -8.84
C GLY A 21 -0.60 -2.67 -7.63
N GLY A 22 -0.36 -3.66 -6.75
CA GLY A 22 0.46 -3.48 -5.56
C GLY A 22 -0.23 -2.76 -4.40
N ARG A 23 -1.56 -2.66 -4.41
CA ARG A 23 -2.36 -1.98 -3.38
C ARG A 23 -3.25 -2.96 -2.62
N GLU A 24 -3.55 -2.61 -1.38
CA GLU A 24 -4.45 -3.35 -0.50
C GLU A 24 -5.30 -2.40 0.34
N VAL A 25 -6.39 -2.92 0.89
CA VAL A 25 -7.24 -2.17 1.82
C VAL A 25 -6.68 -2.27 3.22
N TRP A 26 -6.51 -1.12 3.87
CA TRP A 26 -6.33 -1.06 5.33
C TRP A 26 -7.59 -0.52 6.00
N PHE A 27 -8.01 -1.21 7.04
CA PHE A 27 -9.11 -0.78 7.90
C PHE A 27 -8.59 0.12 9.02
N GLY A 28 -9.48 0.95 9.53
CA GLY A 28 -9.18 1.94 10.53
C GLY A 28 -10.43 2.62 11.06
N PHE A 29 -10.25 3.77 11.70
CA PHE A 29 -11.33 4.57 12.20
C PHE A 29 -11.04 6.06 12.05
N HIS A 30 -12.08 6.84 11.79
CA HIS A 30 -12.05 8.29 11.93
C HIS A 30 -12.32 8.66 13.38
N GLN A 31 -11.59 9.64 13.91
CA GLN A 31 -11.79 10.15 15.26
C GLN A 31 -11.85 11.68 15.25
N SER A 32 -12.92 12.25 15.81
CA SER A 32 -13.01 13.68 16.05
C SER A 32 -13.69 14.01 17.37
N VAL A 33 -13.13 15.00 18.07
CA VAL A 33 -13.73 15.56 19.28
C VAL A 33 -14.56 16.77 18.88
N ARG A 34 -15.83 16.84 19.31
CA ARG A 34 -16.73 17.94 19.01
C ARG A 34 -17.28 18.60 20.27
N PRO A 35 -17.31 19.94 20.33
CA PRO A 35 -18.05 20.61 21.38
C PRO A 35 -19.55 20.31 21.22
N SER A 36 -20.25 20.21 22.33
CA SER A 36 -21.72 20.11 22.36
C SER A 36 -22.22 20.91 23.56
N TYR A 37 -23.50 21.28 23.55
CA TYR A 37 -24.08 22.22 24.54
C TYR A 37 -23.75 21.92 26.00
N TRP A 38 -23.57 20.64 26.35
CA TRP A 38 -23.36 20.22 27.75
C TRP A 38 -21.99 19.60 28.02
N ARG A 39 -21.41 18.88 27.04
CA ARG A 39 -20.17 18.12 27.19
C ARG A 39 -19.47 17.97 25.84
N MET A 40 -18.18 17.64 25.88
CA MET A 40 -17.46 17.19 24.68
C MET A 40 -17.99 15.82 24.25
N SER A 41 -18.16 15.63 22.95
CA SER A 41 -18.48 14.33 22.35
C SER A 41 -17.31 13.82 21.51
N LEU A 42 -17.12 12.50 21.52
CA LEU A 42 -16.17 11.81 20.66
C LEU A 42 -16.95 11.11 19.55
N ASN A 43 -16.73 11.54 18.31
CA ASN A 43 -17.28 10.92 17.12
C ASN A 43 -16.26 9.93 16.57
N ILE A 44 -16.65 8.66 16.50
CA ILE A 44 -15.88 7.55 15.95
C ILE A 44 -16.70 6.92 14.83
N ASP A 45 -16.04 6.63 13.71
CA ASP A 45 -16.64 5.89 12.60
C ASP A 45 -15.62 4.92 11.99
N VAL A 46 -16.08 3.80 11.46
CA VAL A 46 -15.23 2.83 10.76
C VAL A 46 -14.78 3.43 9.44
N SER A 47 -13.54 3.16 9.06
CA SER A 47 -12.96 3.66 7.80
C SER A 47 -12.14 2.59 7.12
N ALA A 48 -12.05 2.67 5.80
CA ALA A 48 -11.18 1.84 4.98
C ALA A 48 -10.54 2.71 3.90
N THR A 49 -9.25 2.50 3.62
CA THR A 49 -8.55 3.23 2.56
C THR A 49 -7.46 2.37 1.93
N ALA A 50 -7.02 2.75 0.73
CA ALA A 50 -6.01 2.02 -0.01
C ALA A 50 -4.61 2.39 0.44
N PHE A 51 -3.77 1.39 0.72
CA PHE A 51 -2.34 1.54 0.95
C PHE A 51 -1.56 0.69 -0.05
N TYR A 52 -0.32 1.09 -0.32
CA TYR A 52 0.62 0.21 -1.03
C TYR A 52 1.05 -0.93 -0.14
N LYS A 53 1.08 -2.13 -0.70
CA LYS A 53 1.53 -3.33 -0.02
C LYS A 53 3.01 -3.23 0.31
N SER A 54 3.36 -3.68 1.52
CA SER A 54 4.77 -3.88 1.88
C SER A 54 5.27 -5.17 1.23
N GLN A 55 5.84 -5.08 0.03
CA GLN A 55 6.27 -6.23 -0.75
C GLN A 55 7.53 -5.95 -1.59
N PRO A 56 8.23 -6.97 -2.11
CA PRO A 56 9.35 -6.80 -3.03
C PRO A 56 8.97 -5.95 -4.25
N VAL A 57 9.93 -5.14 -4.73
CA VAL A 57 9.72 -4.27 -5.91
C VAL A 57 9.41 -5.08 -7.16
N ILE A 58 9.96 -6.30 -7.28
CA ILE A 58 9.69 -7.22 -8.39
C ILE A 58 8.22 -7.67 -8.38
N ASP A 59 7.70 -8.08 -7.22
CA ASP A 59 6.29 -8.48 -7.09
C ASP A 59 5.34 -7.30 -7.35
N PHE A 60 5.70 -6.12 -6.86
CA PHE A 60 4.98 -4.87 -7.18
C PHE A 60 4.96 -4.58 -8.68
N MET A 61 6.08 -4.76 -9.39
CA MET A 61 6.14 -4.62 -10.85
C MET A 61 5.23 -5.63 -11.54
N CYS A 62 5.25 -6.89 -11.12
CA CYS A 62 4.42 -7.94 -11.68
C CYS A 62 2.93 -7.58 -11.58
N GLU A 63 2.48 -7.09 -10.42
CA GLU A 63 1.09 -6.67 -10.26
C GLU A 63 0.71 -5.43 -11.06
N VAL A 64 1.60 -4.45 -11.18
CA VAL A 64 1.35 -3.24 -11.98
C VAL A 64 1.26 -3.56 -13.48
N LEU A 65 2.08 -4.50 -13.94
CA LEU A 65 2.19 -4.89 -15.34
C LEU A 65 1.33 -6.10 -15.73
N ASP A 66 0.60 -6.68 -14.77
CA ASP A 66 -0.21 -7.90 -14.93
C ASP A 66 0.63 -9.10 -15.45
N ILE A 67 1.84 -9.24 -14.91
CA ILE A 67 2.75 -10.35 -15.20
C ILE A 67 2.47 -11.45 -14.16
N ARG A 68 2.05 -12.62 -14.63
CA ARG A 68 1.72 -13.77 -13.75
C ARG A 68 2.96 -14.49 -13.23
N ASP A 69 3.96 -14.66 -14.09
CA ASP A 69 5.22 -15.30 -13.74
C ASP A 69 6.38 -14.46 -14.27
N ILE A 70 7.28 -14.06 -13.37
CA ILE A 70 8.47 -13.30 -13.71
C ILE A 70 9.40 -14.09 -14.65
N GLN A 71 9.36 -15.43 -14.63
CA GLN A 71 10.16 -16.28 -15.51
C GLN A 71 9.72 -16.20 -16.97
N GLU A 72 8.46 -15.81 -17.23
CA GLU A 72 7.96 -15.54 -18.58
C GLU A 72 8.47 -14.20 -19.13
N GLN A 73 8.86 -13.27 -18.25
CA GLN A 73 9.45 -11.99 -18.61
C GLN A 73 10.94 -12.12 -19.00
N ARG A 74 11.19 -12.88 -20.07
CA ARG A 74 12.55 -13.12 -20.62
C ARG A 74 13.11 -11.93 -21.40
N ARG A 75 12.24 -11.01 -21.81
CA ARG A 75 12.61 -9.81 -22.57
C ARG A 75 12.63 -8.59 -21.64
N PRO A 76 13.48 -7.59 -21.91
CA PRO A 76 13.38 -6.30 -21.24
C PRO A 76 11.97 -5.72 -21.38
N LEU A 77 11.55 -4.91 -20.39
CA LEU A 77 10.29 -4.17 -20.48
C LEU A 77 10.29 -3.29 -21.74
N ASN A 78 9.18 -3.29 -22.47
CA ASN A 78 8.96 -2.34 -23.56
C ASN A 78 8.68 -0.93 -22.99
N ASP A 79 8.70 0.09 -23.85
CA ASP A 79 8.57 1.48 -23.39
C ASP A 79 7.24 1.76 -22.70
N ALA A 80 6.14 1.16 -23.16
CA ALA A 80 4.82 1.32 -22.53
C ALA A 80 4.80 0.74 -21.10
N GLN A 81 5.39 -0.44 -20.91
CA GLN A 81 5.54 -1.08 -19.60
C GLN A 81 6.45 -0.23 -18.68
N ARG A 82 7.59 0.25 -19.20
CA ARG A 82 8.51 1.11 -18.44
C ARG A 82 7.81 2.39 -17.96
N VAL A 83 7.07 3.06 -18.85
CA VAL A 83 6.33 4.29 -18.51
C VAL A 83 5.23 4.00 -17.49
N LYS A 84 4.46 2.92 -17.67
CA LYS A 84 3.40 2.52 -16.73
C LYS A 84 3.98 2.24 -15.34
N PHE A 85 5.01 1.39 -15.26
CA PHE A 85 5.66 1.06 -13.99
C PHE A 85 6.29 2.28 -13.33
N THR A 86 6.99 3.12 -14.11
CA THR A 86 7.62 4.34 -13.58
C THR A 86 6.59 5.28 -12.96
N LYS A 87 5.42 5.45 -13.60
CA LYS A 87 4.34 6.29 -13.05
C LYS A 87 3.86 5.79 -11.68
N GLU A 88 3.70 4.47 -11.54
CA GLU A 88 3.21 3.86 -10.30
C GLU A 88 4.25 3.87 -9.17
N ILE A 89 5.53 3.64 -9.49
CA ILE A 89 6.57 3.50 -8.46
C ILE A 89 7.26 4.82 -8.06
N LYS A 90 7.08 5.87 -8.87
CA LYS A 90 7.68 7.18 -8.62
C LYS A 90 7.09 7.81 -7.36
N GLY A 91 7.95 8.31 -6.47
CA GLY A 91 7.55 8.91 -5.20
C GLY A 91 7.30 7.91 -4.07
N LEU A 92 7.25 6.60 -4.35
CA LEU A 92 7.17 5.59 -3.30
C LEU A 92 8.52 5.41 -2.59
N LYS A 93 8.50 5.42 -1.26
CA LYS A 93 9.64 5.06 -0.42
C LYS A 93 9.96 3.58 -0.56
N LYS A 94 11.25 3.24 -0.62
CA LYS A 94 11.74 1.87 -0.81
C LYS A 94 12.80 1.59 0.24
N ILE A 95 12.87 0.34 0.69
CA ILE A 95 13.90 -0.13 1.62
C ILE A 95 14.78 -1.10 0.84
N ILE A 96 16.10 -0.96 1.00
CA ILE A 96 17.06 -1.86 0.40
C ILE A 96 17.40 -2.93 1.44
N PHE A 97 17.27 -4.19 1.04
CA PHE A 97 17.68 -5.34 1.84
C PHE A 97 18.94 -5.93 1.21
N PHE A 98 20.03 -5.95 1.96
CA PHE A 98 21.26 -6.66 1.58
C PHE A 98 21.31 -7.96 2.36
N ASN A 99 21.43 -9.09 1.66
CA ASN A 99 21.71 -10.36 2.31
C ASN A 99 23.22 -10.44 2.57
N LYS A 100 23.62 -10.60 3.83
CA LYS A 100 25.03 -10.55 4.25
C LYS A 100 25.69 -11.94 4.29
N ASN A 101 25.15 -12.91 3.55
CA ASN A 101 25.64 -14.28 3.53
C ASN A 101 26.54 -14.54 2.31
N GLU A 102 27.76 -14.02 2.36
CA GLU A 102 28.90 -14.57 1.62
C GLU A 102 30.15 -14.48 2.52
N SER A 103 30.52 -15.61 3.11
CA SER A 103 31.87 -15.96 3.58
C SER A 103 32.04 -17.46 3.49
#